data_AF-A0A9N9DG52-F1
#
_entry.id   AF-A0A9N9DG52-F1
#
_cell.length_a   1.000
_cell.length_b   1.000
_cell.length_c   1.000
_cell.angle_alpha   90.00
_cell.angle_beta   90.00
_cell.angle_gamma   90.00
#
_symmetry.space_group_name_H-M   'P 1'
#
loop_
_entity.id
_entity.type
_entity.pdbx_description
1 polymer ?
#
loop_
_entity_poly.entity_id
_entity_poly.type
_entity_poly.pdbx_seq_one_letter_code
_entity_poly.pdbx_strand_id
1 'polypeptide(L)'
;MVMTHYLAVRVGGARAKAKIPYPFLYADRTEAEQDKDKMIFNCYQRAHQNTLENYPGFLLILFVAGIGFPKVAAASGFLWTISRIVYAHGYYTGNPKNRMRGVFGYIATLALLITSVVTGVQTVTNSL
;
A
#
# COMPACT_ATOMS: atom_id res chain seq x y z
N MET A 1 9.71 4.55 -0.48
CA MET A 1 10.56 3.69 0.39
C MET A 1 10.24 3.89 1.88
N VAL A 2 10.08 5.13 2.36
CA VAL A 2 9.80 5.39 3.79
C VAL A 2 8.54 4.67 4.30
N MET A 3 7.43 4.76 3.57
CA MET A 3 6.17 4.10 3.95
C MET A 3 6.31 2.56 4.03
N THR A 4 6.98 1.92 3.08
CA THR A 4 7.13 0.45 3.09
C THR A 4 7.99 0.00 4.28
N HIS A 5 9.08 0.71 4.58
CA HIS A 5 9.91 0.44 5.77
C HIS A 5 9.14 0.66 7.07
N TYR A 6 8.36 1.74 7.17
CA TYR A 6 7.47 1.98 8.32
C TYR A 6 6.56 0.77 8.56
N LEU A 7 5.86 0.28 7.52
CA LEU A 7 4.99 -0.89 7.64
C LEU A 7 5.78 -2.15 8.04
N ALA A 8 6.99 -2.35 7.52
CA ALA A 8 7.83 -3.50 7.87
C ALA A 8 8.22 -3.49 9.36
N VAL A 9 8.61 -2.35 9.92
CA VAL A 9 8.91 -2.20 11.36
C VAL A 9 7.68 -2.53 12.20
N ARG A 10 6.50 -2.08 11.77
CA ARG A 10 5.22 -2.38 12.44
C ARG A 10 4.90 -3.87 12.42
N VAL A 11 5.16 -4.57 11.30
CA VAL A 11 5.03 -6.03 11.20
C VAL A 11 5.98 -6.72 12.20
N GLY A 12 7.24 -6.28 12.29
CA GLY A 12 8.21 -6.84 13.23
C GLY A 12 7.75 -6.74 14.69
N GLY A 13 7.21 -5.57 15.08
CA GLY A 13 6.64 -5.39 16.42
C GLY A 13 5.42 -6.28 16.68
N ALA A 14 4.50 -6.40 15.71
CA ALA A 14 3.35 -7.29 15.83
C ALA A 14 3.76 -8.78 15.92
N ARG A 15 4.80 -9.17 15.18
CA ARG A 15 5.35 -10.53 15.19
C ARG A 15 5.89 -10.93 16.56
N ALA A 16 6.65 -10.03 17.19
CA ALA A 16 7.19 -10.25 18.52
C ALA A 16 6.07 -10.48 19.55
N LYS A 17 4.97 -9.71 19.46
CA LYS A 17 3.79 -9.87 20.33
C LYS A 17 3.08 -11.21 20.11
N ALA A 18 2.87 -11.58 18.86
CA ALA A 18 2.24 -12.85 18.49
C ALA A 18 3.14 -14.09 18.67
N LYS A 19 4.41 -13.90 19.08
CA LYS A 19 5.41 -14.96 19.30
C LYS A 19 5.55 -15.94 18.13
N ILE A 20 5.40 -15.46 16.90
CA ILE A 20 5.51 -16.30 15.70
C ILE A 20 7.00 -16.54 15.39
N PRO A 21 7.50 -17.79 15.41
CA PRO A 21 8.90 -18.08 15.15
C PRO A 21 9.25 -17.90 13.67
N TYR A 22 10.51 -17.55 13.37
CA TYR A 22 11.05 -17.68 12.01
C TYR A 22 11.13 -19.17 11.63
N PRO A 23 10.89 -19.57 10.37
CA PRO A 23 10.71 -18.74 9.16
C PRO A 23 9.25 -18.44 8.78
N PHE A 24 8.27 -18.71 9.65
CA PHE A 24 6.86 -18.60 9.27
C PHE A 24 6.45 -17.15 8.99
N LEU A 25 5.79 -16.99 7.84
CA LEU A 25 5.36 -15.70 7.30
C LEU A 25 4.06 -15.21 7.96
N TYR A 26 3.15 -16.13 8.25
CA TYR A 26 1.86 -15.92 8.90
C TYR A 26 1.72 -16.88 10.07
N ALA A 27 0.90 -16.52 11.06
CA ALA A 27 0.36 -17.48 12.01
C ALA A 27 -0.63 -18.41 11.30
N ASP A 28 -0.71 -19.66 11.73
CA ASP A 28 -1.69 -20.60 11.17
C ASP A 28 -3.11 -20.08 11.37
N ARG A 29 -4.02 -20.45 10.44
CA ARG A 29 -5.39 -19.98 10.47
C ARG A 29 -6.09 -20.38 11.78
N THR A 30 -5.92 -21.63 12.21
CA THR A 30 -6.58 -22.14 13.41
C THR A 30 -6.12 -21.38 14.66
N GLU A 31 -4.81 -21.10 14.74
CA GLU A 31 -4.23 -20.32 15.83
C GLU A 31 -4.67 -18.86 15.79
N ALA A 32 -4.76 -18.25 14.60
CA ALA A 32 -5.18 -16.87 14.45
C ALA A 32 -6.67 -16.67 14.79
N GLU A 33 -7.52 -17.64 14.51
CA GLU A 33 -8.95 -17.57 14.89
C GLU A 33 -9.15 -17.65 16.41
N GLN A 34 -8.23 -18.31 17.13
CA GLN A 34 -8.28 -18.48 18.58
C GLN A 34 -7.52 -17.39 19.35
N ASP A 35 -6.42 -16.89 18.78
CA ASP A 35 -5.54 -15.89 19.39
C ASP A 35 -5.60 -14.56 18.62
N LYS A 36 -6.12 -13.55 19.32
CA LYS A 36 -6.28 -12.19 18.79
C LYS A 36 -4.94 -11.57 18.37
N ASP A 37 -3.84 -11.81 19.09
CA ASP A 37 -2.54 -11.21 18.75
C ASP A 37 -1.99 -11.82 17.45
N LYS A 38 -2.22 -13.13 17.23
CA LYS A 38 -1.89 -13.81 15.97
C LYS A 38 -2.73 -13.33 14.81
N MET A 39 -4.04 -13.11 15.01
CA MET A 39 -4.90 -12.49 13.99
C MET A 39 -4.43 -11.07 13.64
N ILE A 40 -4.08 -10.28 14.64
CA ILE A 40 -3.54 -8.93 14.44
C ILE A 40 -2.22 -9.00 13.66
N PHE A 41 -1.29 -9.89 14.03
CA PHE A 41 -0.06 -10.09 13.26
C PHE A 41 -0.34 -10.43 11.79
N ASN A 42 -1.26 -11.37 11.51
CA ASN A 42 -1.66 -11.71 10.15
C ASN A 42 -2.23 -10.50 9.39
N CYS A 43 -3.00 -9.65 10.07
CA CYS A 43 -3.51 -8.40 9.50
C CYS A 43 -2.39 -7.40 9.18
N TYR A 44 -1.43 -7.22 10.09
CA TYR A 44 -0.25 -6.37 9.87
C TYR A 44 0.54 -6.85 8.65
N GLN A 45 0.80 -8.15 8.58
CA GLN A 45 1.54 -8.77 7.49
C GLN A 45 0.82 -8.60 6.15
N ARG A 46 -0.49 -8.87 6.10
CA ARG A 46 -1.28 -8.71 4.87
C ARG A 46 -1.30 -7.27 4.38
N ALA A 47 -1.43 -6.30 5.29
CA ALA A 47 -1.41 -4.88 4.93
C ALA A 47 -0.07 -4.46 4.30
N HIS A 48 1.05 -4.93 4.85
CA HIS A 48 2.37 -4.66 4.28
C HIS A 48 2.55 -5.34 2.92
N GLN A 49 2.24 -6.63 2.80
CA GLN A 49 2.35 -7.38 1.54
C GLN A 49 1.47 -6.80 0.44
N ASN A 50 0.21 -6.46 0.73
CA ASN A 50 -0.65 -5.82 -0.25
C ASN A 50 -0.09 -4.48 -0.73
N THR A 51 0.59 -3.76 0.15
CA THR A 51 1.27 -2.51 -0.24
C THR A 51 2.42 -2.81 -1.18
N LEU A 52 3.25 -3.82 -0.90
CA LEU A 52 4.36 -4.24 -1.76
C LEU A 52 3.88 -4.75 -3.13
N GLU A 53 2.76 -5.48 -3.19
CA GLU A 53 2.15 -5.95 -4.45
C GLU A 53 1.80 -4.78 -5.38
N ASN A 54 1.32 -3.68 -4.83
CA ASN A 54 0.86 -2.51 -5.60
C ASN A 54 1.97 -1.46 -5.83
N TYR A 55 3.02 -1.48 -5.02
CA TYR A 55 4.03 -0.42 -4.97
C TYR A 55 4.81 -0.25 -6.29
N PRO A 56 5.27 -1.32 -6.99
CA PRO A 56 5.95 -1.17 -8.27
C PRO A 56 5.08 -0.53 -9.35
N GLY A 57 3.83 -0.99 -9.49
CA GLY A 57 2.89 -0.42 -10.46
C GLY A 57 2.58 1.04 -10.17
N PHE A 58 2.38 1.39 -8.90
CA PHE A 58 2.22 2.78 -8.46
C PHE A 58 3.43 3.66 -8.80
N LEU A 59 4.66 3.18 -8.55
CA LEU A 59 5.87 3.96 -8.87
C LEU A 59 6.02 4.20 -10.36
N LEU A 60 5.68 3.21 -11.20
CA LEU A 60 5.75 3.34 -12.65
C LEU A 60 4.78 4.42 -13.15
N ILE A 61 3.50 4.34 -12.76
CA ILE A 61 2.50 5.34 -13.20
C ILE A 61 2.82 6.73 -12.65
N LEU A 62 3.35 6.82 -11.42
CA LEU A 62 3.76 8.08 -10.82
C LEU A 62 4.92 8.72 -11.59
N PHE A 63 5.90 7.92 -11.99
CA PHE A 63 7.05 8.39 -12.78
C PHE A 63 6.60 8.91 -14.14
N VAL A 64 5.82 8.13 -14.88
CA VAL A 64 5.32 8.53 -16.20
C VAL A 64 4.43 9.78 -16.11
N ALA A 65 3.49 9.81 -15.18
CA ALA A 65 2.64 11.00 -14.94
C ALA A 65 3.48 12.23 -14.54
N GLY A 66 4.57 12.05 -13.80
CA GLY A 66 5.45 13.11 -13.35
C GLY A 66 6.22 13.82 -14.47
N ILE A 67 6.43 13.14 -15.61
CA ILE A 67 7.09 13.73 -16.78
C ILE A 67 6.22 14.84 -17.40
N GLY A 68 4.92 14.59 -17.59
CA GLY A 68 3.99 15.57 -18.17
C GLY A 68 3.35 16.51 -17.14
N PHE A 69 3.02 15.99 -15.95
CA PHE A 69 2.22 16.69 -14.95
C PHE A 69 2.84 16.59 -13.53
N PRO A 70 4.02 17.19 -13.29
CA PRO A 70 4.79 17.00 -12.05
C PRO A 70 4.02 17.39 -10.78
N LYS A 71 3.23 18.48 -10.81
CA LYS A 71 2.43 18.94 -9.65
C LYS A 71 1.30 17.96 -9.31
N VAL A 72 0.60 17.46 -10.34
CA VAL A 72 -0.52 16.51 -10.17
C VAL A 72 0.00 15.16 -9.70
N ALA A 73 1.13 14.72 -10.27
CA ALA A 73 1.80 13.49 -9.87
C ALA A 73 2.24 13.56 -8.40
N ALA A 74 2.87 14.65 -7.97
CA ALA A 74 3.28 14.84 -6.58
C ALA A 74 2.10 14.82 -5.60
N ALA A 75 1.03 15.56 -5.91
CA ALA A 75 -0.18 15.60 -5.07
C ALA A 75 -0.85 14.21 -4.98
N SER A 76 -0.98 13.51 -6.11
CA SER A 76 -1.56 12.17 -6.15
C SER A 76 -0.68 11.15 -5.43
N GLY A 77 0.64 11.22 -5.58
CA GLY A 77 1.57 10.35 -4.87
C GLY A 77 1.51 10.52 -3.34
N PHE A 78 1.36 11.76 -2.88
CA PHE A 78 1.14 12.06 -1.46
C PHE A 78 -0.21 11.49 -0.97
N LEU A 79 -1.30 11.74 -1.70
CA LEU A 79 -2.63 11.23 -1.35
C LEU A 79 -2.67 9.69 -1.31
N TRP A 80 -2.03 9.03 -2.28
CA TRP A 80 -1.91 7.58 -2.31
C TRP A 80 -1.15 7.05 -1.09
N THR A 81 -0.05 7.71 -0.71
CA THR A 81 0.76 7.33 0.46
C THR A 81 -0.04 7.42 1.75
N ILE A 82 -0.77 8.52 1.97
CA ILE A 82 -1.67 8.66 3.13
C ILE A 82 -2.72 7.56 3.12
N SER A 83 -3.33 7.29 1.97
CA SER A 83 -4.34 6.25 1.84
C SER A 83 -3.82 4.87 2.23
N ARG A 84 -2.59 4.53 1.88
CA ARG A 84 -1.96 3.25 2.28
C ARG A 84 -1.68 3.19 3.78
N ILE A 85 -1.30 4.31 4.41
CA ILE A 85 -1.13 4.38 5.86
C ILE A 85 -2.48 4.17 6.56
N VAL A 86 -3.55 4.82 6.09
CA VAL A 86 -4.90 4.64 6.65
C VAL A 86 -5.43 3.23 6.42
N TYR A 87 -5.20 2.65 5.25
CA TYR A 87 -5.51 1.25 4.92
C TYR A 87 -4.83 0.28 5.91
N ALA A 88 -3.53 0.48 6.18
CA ALA A 88 -2.79 -0.36 7.10
C ALA A 88 -3.30 -0.22 8.54
N HIS A 89 -3.55 1.00 9.01
CA HIS A 89 -4.13 1.22 10.35
C HIS A 89 -5.54 0.63 10.49
N GLY A 90 -6.32 0.61 9.41
CA GLY A 90 -7.58 -0.13 9.35
C GLY A 90 -7.37 -1.63 9.60
N TYR A 91 -6.41 -2.25 8.92
CA TYR A 91 -6.05 -3.65 9.17
C TYR A 91 -5.54 -3.90 10.59
N TYR A 92 -4.80 -2.95 11.17
CA TYR A 92 -4.19 -3.10 12.50
C TYR A 92 -5.19 -3.29 13.64
N THR A 93 -6.48 -3.04 13.41
CA THR A 93 -7.53 -3.34 14.39
C THR A 93 -7.83 -4.84 14.52
N GLY A 94 -7.24 -5.70 13.68
CA GLY A 94 -7.53 -7.13 13.61
C GLY A 94 -8.84 -7.47 12.87
N ASN A 95 -9.53 -6.48 12.30
CA ASN A 95 -10.72 -6.69 11.47
C ASN A 95 -10.41 -6.32 10.02
N PRO A 96 -10.32 -7.30 9.10
CA PRO A 96 -10.00 -7.06 7.70
C PRO A 96 -10.95 -6.08 6.98
N LYS A 97 -12.21 -5.94 7.42
CA LYS A 97 -13.18 -5.02 6.81
C LYS A 97 -12.78 -3.55 6.98
N ASN A 98 -12.05 -3.21 8.05
CA ASN A 98 -11.62 -1.84 8.32
C ASN A 98 -10.60 -1.30 7.31
N ARG A 99 -10.07 -2.13 6.42
CA ARG A 99 -9.22 -1.71 5.28
C ARG A 99 -9.89 -0.68 4.37
N MET A 100 -11.22 -0.68 4.33
CA MET A 100 -12.01 0.25 3.50
C MET A 100 -11.82 1.72 3.86
N ARG A 101 -11.29 2.02 5.05
CA ARG A 101 -10.93 3.39 5.45
C ARG A 101 -9.92 4.04 4.51
N GLY A 102 -9.06 3.23 3.86
CA GLY A 102 -8.06 3.70 2.89
C GLY A 102 -8.49 3.54 1.44
N VAL A 103 -9.79 3.51 1.12
CA VAL A 103 -10.28 3.36 -0.26
C VAL A 103 -10.11 4.64 -1.10
N PHE A 104 -10.03 5.80 -0.45
CA PHE A 104 -9.92 7.09 -1.15
C PHE A 104 -8.66 7.22 -2.03
N GLY A 105 -7.62 6.43 -1.77
CA GLY A 105 -6.42 6.37 -2.60
C GLY A 105 -6.66 5.89 -4.03
N TYR A 106 -7.79 5.23 -4.32
CA TYR A 106 -8.16 4.90 -5.70
C TYR A 106 -8.36 6.17 -6.55
N ILE A 107 -8.79 7.29 -5.96
CA ILE A 107 -8.91 8.58 -6.66
C ILE A 107 -7.52 9.04 -7.13
N ALA A 108 -6.50 8.91 -6.27
CA ALA A 108 -5.12 9.24 -6.61
C ALA A 108 -4.58 8.32 -7.73
N THR A 109 -4.82 7.02 -7.63
CA THR A 109 -4.40 6.07 -8.67
C THR A 109 -5.07 6.39 -10.02
N LEU A 110 -6.37 6.72 -10.02
CA LEU A 110 -7.08 7.07 -11.25
C LEU A 110 -6.53 8.35 -11.88
N ALA A 111 -6.25 9.38 -11.08
CA ALA A 111 -5.63 10.61 -11.55
C ALA A 111 -4.24 10.35 -12.18
N LEU A 112 -3.41 9.52 -11.53
CA LEU A 112 -2.11 9.11 -12.07
C LEU A 112 -2.24 8.33 -13.38
N LEU A 113 -3.20 7.41 -13.48
CA LEU A 113 -3.44 6.66 -14.71
C LEU A 113 -3.82 7.58 -15.86
N ILE A 114 -4.78 8.49 -15.65
CA ILE A 114 -5.22 9.44 -16.69
C ILE A 114 -4.05 10.31 -17.15
N THR A 115 -3.34 10.94 -16.21
CA THR A 115 -2.19 11.81 -16.52
C THR A 115 -1.03 11.05 -17.18
N SER A 116 -0.80 9.78 -16.83
CA SER A 116 0.21 8.96 -17.49
C SER A 116 -0.12 8.66 -18.95
N VAL A 117 -1.40 8.35 -19.25
CA VAL A 117 -1.88 8.13 -20.63
C VAL A 117 -1.77 9.42 -21.45
N VAL A 118 -2.21 10.55 -20.89
CA VAL A 118 -2.11 11.85 -21.56
C VAL A 118 -0.65 12.20 -21.84
N THR A 119 0.26 11.97 -20.89
CA THR A 119 1.70 12.21 -21.09
C THR A 119 2.24 11.33 -22.23
N GLY A 120 1.85 10.06 -22.29
CA GLY A 120 2.23 9.15 -23.37
C GLY A 120 1.76 9.63 -24.74
N VAL A 121 0.49 10.01 -24.87
CA VAL A 121 -0.08 10.55 -26.12
C VAL A 121 0.65 11.82 -26.55
N GLN A 122 0.83 12.79 -25.63
CA GLN A 122 1.53 14.04 -25.91
C GLN A 122 2.97 13.81 -26.39
N THR A 123 3.67 12.85 -25.79
CA THR A 123 5.06 12.53 -26.17
C THR A 123 5.13 11.99 -27.60
N VAL A 124 4.16 11.15 -27.99
CA VAL A 124 4.09 10.60 -29.36
C VAL A 124 3.70 11.70 -30.36
N THR A 125 2.68 12.52 -30.06
CA THR A 125 2.22 13.55 -31.00
C THR A 125 3.25 14.65 -31.22
N ASN A 126 4.04 15.01 -30.20
CA ASN A 126 5.08 16.03 -30.32
C ASN A 126 6.36 15.53 -31.02
N SER A 127 6.43 14.23 -31.33
CA SER A 127 7.55 13.60 -32.04
C SER A 127 7.33 13.45 -33.55
N LEU A 128 6.15 13.82 -34.04
CA LEU A 128 5.76 13.88 -35.45
C LEU A 128 5.80 15.34 -35.94
#